data_AF-A0A2E1RP04-F1
#
_entry.id   AF-A0A2E1RP04-F1
#
_cell.length_a   1.000
_cell.length_b   1.000
_cell.length_c   1.000
_cell.angle_alpha   90.00
_cell.angle_beta   90.00
_cell.angle_gamma   90.00
#
_symmetry.space_group_name_H-M   'P 1'
#
loop_
_entity.id
_entity.type
_entity.pdbx_description
1 polymer ?
#
loop_
_entity_poly.entity_id
_entity_poly.type
_entity_poly.pdbx_seq_one_letter_code
_entity_poly.pdbx_strand_id
1 'polypeptide(L)'
;MTGNYLYNPKGTSKNTHAFSLTEVMIASSISACLITGVALIMSSIGSSLQKQKSNFIKVNIGHKAAKAYYNINSESVNSYNAPNYGRAASADRLKSKFNDDITDSSAVFCLARDSVNTIRPVYIPLDNDIDARTLDSPEAFRNHLGSVMTQSQSVFKSWRGVSQFKNGSIFILTSSGFSGFIAVRAVYDIDFHRTTSPEGTYASVKRYSWNQLTDYYDVFYPEVILEESFASIFSFYEKRTRRILKEEEFEKFKMAREMPFYFIWWPDPTFEFGNRSLLSHSGGISSGSSNANDELRYGKLAYSSNYFFTVPLSPSL
;
A
#
# COMPACT_ATOMS: atom_id res chain seq x y z
N MET A 1 -62.52 -88.51 23.26
CA MET A 1 -63.14 -87.71 22.17
C MET A 1 -62.69 -86.28 22.36
N THR A 2 -62.14 -85.67 21.29
CA THR A 2 -62.07 -84.22 20.95
C THR A 2 -61.45 -83.26 21.98
N GLY A 3 -60.52 -82.35 21.70
CA GLY A 3 -60.01 -81.75 20.46
C GLY A 3 -59.53 -80.32 20.77
N ASN A 4 -58.39 -79.93 20.19
CA ASN A 4 -57.70 -78.62 20.13
C ASN A 4 -58.46 -77.33 20.51
N TYR A 5 -57.77 -76.34 21.09
CA TYR A 5 -57.63 -74.98 20.50
C TYR A 5 -56.36 -74.23 21.01
N LEU A 6 -55.51 -73.93 20.02
CA LEU A 6 -54.49 -72.88 19.87
C LEU A 6 -54.52 -71.68 20.83
N TYR A 7 -53.35 -71.27 21.33
CA TYR A 7 -52.88 -69.88 21.17
C TYR A 7 -51.36 -69.74 21.40
N ASN A 8 -50.65 -69.42 20.33
CA ASN A 8 -49.43 -68.60 20.35
C ASN A 8 -49.71 -67.55 19.25
N PRO A 9 -49.42 -66.25 19.42
CA PRO A 9 -48.02 -65.85 19.21
C PRO A 9 -47.56 -64.51 19.86
N LYS A 10 -46.24 -64.29 19.74
CA LYS A 10 -45.51 -63.01 19.72
C LYS A 10 -45.14 -62.35 21.06
N GLY A 11 -44.20 -62.97 21.76
CA GLY A 11 -43.17 -62.20 22.47
C GLY A 11 -42.15 -61.67 21.48
N THR A 12 -42.22 -60.37 21.15
CA THR A 12 -41.18 -59.66 20.41
C THR A 12 -39.88 -59.68 21.22
N SER A 13 -38.88 -60.43 20.75
CA SER A 13 -37.48 -60.26 21.14
C SER A 13 -37.05 -58.84 20.80
N LYS A 14 -37.04 -57.94 21.78
CA LYS A 14 -36.24 -56.71 21.68
C LYS A 14 -34.79 -57.14 21.76
N ASN A 15 -34.11 -57.17 20.61
CA ASN A 15 -32.67 -57.30 20.55
C ASN A 15 -32.03 -56.07 21.20
N THR A 16 -31.80 -56.12 22.51
CA THR A 16 -30.89 -55.20 23.19
C THR A 16 -29.47 -55.57 22.80
N HIS A 17 -28.99 -55.01 21.69
CA HIS A 17 -27.59 -55.08 21.32
C HIS A 17 -26.79 -54.21 22.30
N ALA A 18 -26.09 -54.84 23.24
CA ALA A 18 -25.10 -54.17 24.07
C ALA A 18 -23.80 -54.01 23.26
N PHE A 19 -23.15 -52.86 23.36
CA PHE A 19 -21.88 -52.59 22.68
C PHE A 19 -20.78 -53.48 23.24
N SER A 20 -19.94 -54.02 22.35
CA SER A 20 -18.74 -54.75 22.75
C SER A 20 -17.71 -53.81 23.37
N LEU A 21 -16.88 -54.32 24.28
CA LEU A 21 -15.78 -53.57 24.89
C LEU A 21 -14.87 -52.93 23.82
N THR A 22 -14.62 -53.65 22.73
CA THR A 22 -13.82 -53.18 21.59
C THR A 22 -14.46 -52.02 20.86
N GLU A 23 -15.78 -52.02 20.64
CA GLU A 23 -16.48 -50.90 20.01
C GLU A 23 -16.40 -49.63 20.87
N VAL A 24 -16.55 -49.76 22.20
CA VAL A 24 -16.43 -48.64 23.14
C VAL A 24 -15.00 -48.09 23.14
N MET A 25 -13.99 -48.96 23.07
CA MET A 25 -12.57 -48.55 23.08
C MET A 25 -12.14 -47.86 21.77
N ILE A 26 -12.66 -48.32 20.63
CA ILE A 26 -12.42 -47.69 19.33
C ILE A 26 -13.14 -46.33 19.28
N ALA A 27 -14.40 -46.26 19.72
CA ALA A 27 -15.17 -45.02 19.74
C ALA A 27 -14.54 -43.95 20.65
N SER A 28 -14.02 -44.34 21.83
CA SER A 28 -13.34 -43.42 22.74
C SER A 28 -12.00 -42.93 22.17
N SER A 29 -11.25 -43.80 21.50
CA SER A 29 -9.97 -43.43 20.86
C SER A 29 -10.17 -42.45 19.72
N ILE A 30 -11.15 -42.70 18.84
CA ILE A 30 -11.50 -41.78 17.74
C ILE A 30 -11.98 -40.43 18.31
N SER A 31 -12.80 -40.46 19.35
CA SER A 31 -13.29 -39.24 20.01
C SER A 31 -12.16 -38.42 20.61
N ALA A 32 -11.19 -39.06 21.28
CA ALA A 32 -10.03 -38.39 21.86
C ALA A 32 -9.16 -37.71 20.78
N CYS A 33 -8.91 -38.39 19.66
CA CYS A 33 -8.17 -37.81 18.53
C CYS A 33 -8.89 -36.60 17.93
N LEU A 34 -10.21 -36.69 17.75
CA LEU A 34 -11.01 -35.58 17.22
C LEU A 34 -11.04 -34.38 18.17
N ILE A 35 -11.29 -34.61 19.46
CA ILE A 35 -11.31 -33.54 20.47
C ILE A 35 -9.94 -32.84 20.54
N THR A 36 -8.85 -33.61 20.52
CA THR A 36 -7.49 -33.06 20.55
C THR A 36 -7.18 -32.26 19.29
N GLY A 37 -7.54 -32.77 18.11
CA GLY A 37 -7.35 -32.05 16.84
C GLY A 37 -8.14 -30.73 16.81
N VAL A 38 -9.42 -30.76 17.21
CA VAL A 38 -10.26 -29.56 17.29
C VAL A 38 -9.73 -28.57 18.33
N ALA A 39 -9.25 -29.03 19.49
CA ALA A 39 -8.68 -28.16 20.51
C ALA A 39 -7.40 -27.46 20.03
N LEU A 40 -6.53 -28.14 19.28
CA LEU A 40 -5.34 -27.54 18.69
C LEU A 40 -5.70 -26.49 17.63
N ILE A 41 -6.70 -26.77 16.79
CA ILE A 41 -7.20 -25.82 15.79
C ILE A 41 -7.82 -24.59 16.48
N MET A 42 -8.69 -24.80 17.48
CA MET A 42 -9.30 -23.71 18.27
C MET A 42 -8.26 -22.90 19.03
N SER A 43 -7.20 -23.52 19.56
CA SER A 43 -6.09 -22.83 20.24
C SER A 43 -5.25 -22.01 19.25
N SER A 44 -4.98 -22.54 18.06
CA SER A 44 -4.31 -21.81 16.97
C SER A 44 -5.16 -20.62 16.49
N ILE A 45 -6.46 -20.82 16.29
CA ILE A 45 -7.41 -19.76 15.93
C ILE A 45 -7.53 -18.74 17.08
N GLY A 46 -7.63 -19.18 18.33
CA GLY A 46 -7.75 -18.31 19.51
C GLY A 46 -6.49 -17.48 19.76
N SER A 47 -5.31 -18.07 19.61
CA SER A 47 -4.03 -17.37 19.75
C SER A 47 -3.74 -16.43 18.59
N SER A 48 -4.12 -16.79 17.36
CA SER A 48 -4.06 -15.87 16.22
C SER A 48 -5.08 -14.72 16.35
N LEU A 49 -6.30 -14.99 16.81
CA LEU A 49 -7.31 -13.96 17.10
C LEU A 49 -6.91 -13.03 18.26
N GLN A 50 -6.28 -13.56 19.31
CA GLN A 50 -5.75 -12.73 20.41
C GLN A 50 -4.59 -11.84 19.96
N LYS A 51 -3.73 -12.31 19.05
CA LYS A 51 -2.73 -11.46 18.38
C LYS A 51 -3.36 -10.46 17.41
N GLN A 52 -4.50 -10.82 16.81
CA GLN A 52 -5.32 -9.97 15.93
C GLN A 52 -6.32 -9.08 16.68
N LYS A 53 -6.14 -8.84 17.99
CA LYS A 53 -6.95 -7.84 18.71
C LYS A 53 -6.97 -6.58 17.87
N SER A 54 -8.15 -6.22 17.38
CA SER A 54 -8.40 -5.11 16.46
C SER A 54 -8.08 -3.80 17.17
N ASN A 55 -6.79 -3.48 17.28
CA ASN A 55 -6.32 -2.28 17.94
C ASN A 55 -6.41 -1.16 16.91
N PHE A 56 -7.65 -0.73 16.63
CA PHE A 56 -7.82 0.59 16.07
C PHE A 56 -7.26 1.56 17.12
N ILE A 57 -6.30 2.36 16.70
CA ILE A 57 -5.66 3.36 17.53
C ILE A 57 -6.07 4.71 17.01
N LYS A 58 -6.41 5.60 17.94
CA LYS A 58 -6.71 6.99 17.62
C LYS A 58 -5.38 7.71 17.50
N VAL A 59 -5.05 8.13 16.28
CA VAL A 59 -3.78 8.78 15.96
C VAL A 59 -4.01 10.25 15.69
N ASN A 60 -3.28 11.12 16.39
CA ASN A 60 -3.31 12.56 16.13
C ASN A 60 -2.39 12.89 14.94
N ILE A 61 -2.99 13.28 13.82
CA ILE A 61 -2.30 13.71 12.58
C ILE A 61 -2.38 15.23 12.37
N GLY A 62 -3.05 15.94 13.28
CA GLY A 62 -3.27 17.38 13.22
C GLY A 62 -4.40 17.80 12.27
N HIS A 63 -5.00 18.95 12.58
CA HIS A 63 -6.19 19.48 11.88
C HIS A 63 -5.97 19.71 10.38
N LYS A 64 -4.78 20.22 10.00
CA LYS A 64 -4.44 20.50 8.60
C LYS A 64 -4.41 19.22 7.75
N ALA A 65 -3.80 18.16 8.28
CA ALA A 65 -3.69 16.89 7.59
C ALA A 65 -5.05 16.19 7.52
N ALA A 66 -5.78 16.10 8.63
CA ALA A 66 -7.10 15.47 8.68
C ALA A 66 -8.12 16.12 7.73
N LYS A 67 -8.14 17.46 7.68
CA LYS A 67 -9.00 18.20 6.76
C LYS A 67 -8.62 17.97 5.30
N ALA A 68 -7.35 17.99 4.96
CA ALA A 68 -6.93 17.83 3.56
C ALA A 68 -6.92 16.36 3.07
N TYR A 69 -6.70 15.39 3.97
CA TYR A 69 -6.72 13.96 3.65
C TYR A 69 -8.15 13.44 3.54
N TYR A 70 -8.98 13.73 4.54
CA TYR A 70 -10.28 13.08 4.73
C TYR A 70 -11.46 14.04 4.77
N ASN A 71 -11.23 15.36 4.69
CA ASN A 71 -12.25 16.39 4.86
C ASN A 71 -12.99 16.29 6.20
N ILE A 72 -12.26 15.96 7.27
CA ILE A 72 -12.80 15.82 8.63
C ILE A 72 -12.33 17.01 9.49
N ASN A 73 -13.26 17.57 10.28
CA ASN A 73 -12.98 18.61 11.29
C ASN A 73 -12.54 17.98 12.62
N SER A 74 -11.48 17.18 12.60
CA SER A 74 -10.90 16.49 13.75
C SER A 74 -9.38 16.51 13.60
N GLU A 75 -8.65 16.38 14.70
CA GLU A 75 -7.18 16.27 14.66
C GLU A 75 -6.72 14.81 14.59
N SER A 76 -7.64 13.89 14.85
CA SER A 76 -7.35 12.47 15.00
C SER A 76 -8.14 11.60 14.04
N VAL A 77 -7.49 10.54 13.58
CA VAL A 77 -8.07 9.49 12.73
C VAL A 77 -7.90 8.14 13.43
N ASN A 78 -8.88 7.25 13.28
CA ASN A 78 -8.77 5.87 13.74
C ASN A 78 -8.00 5.07 12.68
N SER A 79 -6.80 4.64 13.02
CA SER A 79 -5.94 3.82 12.18
C SER A 79 -5.74 2.45 12.78
N TYR A 80 -5.17 1.52 12.02
CA TYR A 80 -4.85 0.18 12.50
C TYR A 80 -3.35 0.05 12.69
N ASN A 81 -2.94 -0.54 13.81
CA ASN A 81 -1.53 -0.87 14.02
C ASN A 81 -1.07 -1.89 12.98
N ALA A 82 0.09 -1.65 12.37
CA ALA A 82 0.81 -2.68 11.63
C ALA A 82 1.41 -3.71 12.62
N PRO A 83 1.51 -5.00 12.22
CA PRO A 83 1.02 -5.58 10.98
C PRO A 83 -0.51 -5.79 10.99
N ASN A 84 -1.18 -5.52 9.86
CA ASN A 84 -2.63 -5.67 9.70
C ASN A 84 -3.04 -6.23 8.33
N TYR A 85 -3.44 -7.50 8.30
CA TYR A 85 -3.89 -8.19 7.07
C TYR A 85 -5.24 -7.67 6.54
N GLY A 86 -6.11 -7.11 7.40
CA GLY A 86 -7.35 -6.48 6.94
C GLY A 86 -7.08 -5.20 6.14
N ARG A 87 -6.10 -4.41 6.57
CA ARG A 87 -5.61 -3.25 5.79
C ARG A 87 -4.83 -3.67 4.56
N ALA A 88 -4.14 -4.81 4.58
CA ALA A 88 -3.52 -5.37 3.37
C ALA A 88 -4.55 -5.65 2.27
N ALA A 89 -5.72 -6.21 2.61
CA ALA A 89 -6.80 -6.39 1.63
C ALA A 89 -7.31 -5.06 1.03
N SER A 90 -7.35 -3.99 1.84
CA SER A 90 -7.69 -2.64 1.35
C SER A 90 -6.60 -2.07 0.44
N ALA A 91 -5.34 -2.31 0.78
CA ALA A 91 -4.18 -1.92 -0.03
C ALA A 91 -4.14 -2.69 -1.36
N ASP A 92 -4.47 -3.99 -1.37
CA ASP A 92 -4.55 -4.80 -2.59
C ASP A 92 -5.67 -4.32 -3.52
N ARG A 93 -6.82 -3.95 -2.96
CA ARG A 93 -7.90 -3.32 -3.74
C ARG A 93 -7.45 -2.01 -4.37
N LEU A 94 -6.72 -1.18 -3.61
CA LEU A 94 -6.19 0.09 -4.12
C LEU A 94 -5.12 -0.12 -5.19
N LYS A 95 -4.26 -1.12 -5.00
CA LYS A 95 -3.24 -1.57 -5.97
C LYS A 95 -3.88 -2.04 -7.28
N SER A 96 -4.96 -2.83 -7.21
CA SER A 96 -5.71 -3.22 -8.41
C SER A 96 -6.22 -2.01 -9.17
N LYS A 97 -6.88 -1.06 -8.48
CA LYS A 97 -7.37 0.18 -9.10
C LYS A 97 -6.25 1.03 -9.69
N PHE A 98 -5.09 1.07 -9.04
CA PHE A 98 -3.93 1.79 -9.54
C PHE A 98 -3.40 1.20 -10.83
N ASN A 99 -3.33 -0.13 -10.93
CA ASN A 99 -2.96 -0.79 -12.19
C ASN A 99 -3.99 -0.49 -13.28
N ASP A 100 -5.30 -0.56 -12.98
CA ASP A 100 -6.35 -0.23 -13.94
C ASP A 100 -6.24 1.23 -14.43
N ASP A 101 -6.00 2.17 -13.51
CA ASP A 101 -5.81 3.59 -13.87
C ASP A 101 -4.53 3.82 -14.67
N ILE A 102 -3.44 3.10 -14.39
CA ILE A 102 -2.21 3.17 -15.18
C ILE A 102 -2.47 2.62 -16.57
N THR A 103 -3.16 1.49 -16.73
CA THR A 103 -3.42 0.88 -18.04
C THR A 103 -4.25 1.77 -18.96
N ASP A 104 -5.16 2.58 -18.40
CA ASP A 104 -5.96 3.54 -19.16
C ASP A 104 -5.32 4.95 -19.25
N SER A 105 -4.08 5.10 -18.80
CA SER A 105 -3.41 6.41 -18.74
C SER A 105 -2.71 6.77 -20.04
N SER A 106 -2.60 8.07 -20.32
CA SER A 106 -1.72 8.56 -21.37
C SER A 106 -0.32 8.87 -20.84
N ALA A 107 -0.23 9.31 -19.58
CA ALA A 107 1.03 9.59 -18.90
C ALA A 107 0.88 9.49 -17.38
N VAL A 108 1.98 9.17 -16.70
CA VAL A 108 2.06 9.13 -15.25
C VAL A 108 3.21 10.02 -14.78
N PHE A 109 2.95 10.91 -13.82
CA PHE A 109 3.98 11.76 -13.21
C PHE A 109 3.99 11.64 -11.70
N CYS A 110 5.15 11.32 -11.14
CA CYS A 110 5.37 11.29 -9.69
C CYS A 110 5.98 12.62 -9.24
N LEU A 111 5.28 13.35 -8.39
CA LEU A 111 5.74 14.61 -7.79
C LEU A 111 6.02 14.42 -6.31
N ALA A 112 7.24 14.77 -5.91
CA ALA A 112 7.67 14.74 -4.51
C ALA A 112 7.16 15.98 -3.76
N ARG A 113 6.87 15.84 -2.46
CA ARG A 113 6.38 16.94 -1.61
C ARG A 113 6.74 16.73 -0.14
N ASP A 114 6.78 17.83 0.60
CA ASP A 114 6.88 17.81 2.08
C ASP A 114 5.56 18.17 2.74
N SER A 115 4.77 19.03 2.10
CA SER A 115 3.49 19.48 2.61
C SER A 115 2.36 18.55 2.20
N VAL A 116 1.24 18.72 2.88
CA VAL A 116 -0.03 18.11 2.49
C VAL A 116 -0.44 18.60 1.09
N ASN A 117 -0.87 17.68 0.23
CA ASN A 117 -1.37 18.02 -1.10
C ASN A 117 -2.75 18.68 -1.02
N THR A 118 -2.87 19.89 -1.56
CA THR A 118 -4.15 20.60 -1.78
C THR A 118 -4.49 20.76 -3.25
N ILE A 119 -3.64 20.27 -4.15
CA ILE A 119 -3.73 20.45 -5.60
C ILE A 119 -4.15 19.13 -6.23
N ARG A 120 -5.46 19.01 -6.50
CA ARG A 120 -6.09 17.83 -7.11
C ARG A 120 -7.05 18.25 -8.23
N PRO A 121 -6.54 18.93 -9.27
CA PRO A 121 -7.36 19.40 -10.38
C PRO A 121 -7.97 18.22 -11.14
N VAL A 122 -9.13 18.44 -11.74
CA VAL A 122 -9.74 17.51 -12.70
C VAL A 122 -9.18 17.74 -14.11
N TYR A 123 -8.86 19.00 -14.43
CA TYR A 123 -8.27 19.41 -15.70
C TYR A 123 -7.08 20.31 -15.45
N ILE A 124 -6.01 20.10 -16.20
CA ILE A 124 -4.83 20.94 -16.22
C ILE A 124 -4.83 21.68 -17.56
N PRO A 125 -4.89 23.03 -17.56
CA PRO A 125 -4.79 23.80 -18.79
C PRO A 125 -3.44 23.53 -19.47
N LEU A 126 -3.45 23.28 -20.76
CA LEU A 126 -2.27 23.36 -21.61
C LEU A 126 -2.16 24.80 -22.11
N ASP A 127 -1.01 25.40 -21.88
CA ASP A 127 -0.72 26.69 -22.50
C ASP A 127 -0.60 26.49 -24.01
N ASN A 128 -1.03 27.48 -24.82
CA ASN A 128 -1.15 27.32 -26.28
C ASN A 128 0.20 27.03 -26.95
N ASP A 129 1.31 27.37 -26.29
CA ASP A 129 2.67 27.17 -26.77
C ASP A 129 3.31 25.86 -26.28
N ILE A 130 2.62 25.09 -25.41
CA ILE A 130 3.14 23.86 -24.82
C ILE A 130 2.48 22.64 -25.47
N ASP A 131 3.27 21.89 -26.23
CA ASP A 131 2.87 20.55 -26.67
C ASP A 131 2.97 19.58 -25.48
N ALA A 132 1.90 18.86 -25.16
CA ALA A 132 1.86 17.86 -24.08
C ALA A 132 2.98 16.81 -24.19
N ARG A 133 3.49 16.53 -25.40
CA ARG A 133 4.62 15.61 -25.64
C ARG A 133 5.97 16.14 -25.12
N THR A 134 6.03 17.41 -24.72
CA THR A 134 7.21 18.02 -24.09
C THR A 134 7.24 17.82 -22.58
N LEU A 135 6.15 17.37 -21.98
CA LEU A 135 6.09 16.96 -20.58
C LEU A 135 6.66 15.54 -20.45
N ASP A 136 7.98 15.38 -20.59
CA ASP A 136 8.64 14.07 -20.64
C ASP A 136 9.37 13.69 -19.35
N SER A 137 9.14 14.43 -18.27
CA SER A 137 9.73 14.20 -16.96
C SER A 137 8.90 14.77 -15.81
N PRO A 138 9.14 14.30 -14.56
CA PRO A 138 8.59 14.92 -13.36
C PRO A 138 8.83 16.42 -13.29
N GLU A 139 10.03 16.87 -13.66
CA GLU A 139 10.45 18.26 -13.53
C GLU A 139 9.77 19.16 -14.57
N ALA A 140 9.68 18.70 -15.83
CA ALA A 140 8.92 19.39 -16.86
C ALA A 140 7.43 19.51 -16.48
N PHE A 141 6.83 18.41 -16.00
CA PHE A 141 5.45 18.42 -15.53
C PHE A 141 5.25 19.33 -14.32
N ARG A 142 6.17 19.31 -13.34
CA ARG A 142 6.15 20.19 -12.16
C ARG A 142 6.22 21.66 -12.55
N ASN A 143 7.08 22.03 -13.49
CA ASN A 143 7.23 23.40 -13.95
C ASN A 143 5.99 23.88 -14.71
N HIS A 144 5.40 23.03 -15.55
CA HIS A 144 4.13 23.32 -16.21
C HIS A 144 2.98 23.45 -15.21
N LEU A 145 2.84 22.53 -14.26
CA LEU A 145 1.85 22.64 -13.19
C LEU A 145 2.05 23.92 -12.36
N GLY A 146 3.31 24.30 -12.14
CA GLY A 146 3.70 25.53 -11.47
C GLY A 146 3.34 26.81 -12.24
N SER A 147 3.33 26.78 -13.58
CA SER A 147 2.94 27.94 -14.39
C SER A 147 1.41 28.10 -14.45
N VAL A 148 0.68 27.01 -14.64
CA VAL A 148 -0.79 27.03 -14.79
C VAL A 148 -1.53 27.05 -13.45
N MET A 149 -0.91 26.52 -12.39
CA MET A 149 -1.45 26.51 -11.02
C MET A 149 -0.35 26.95 -10.05
N THR A 150 -0.18 28.26 -9.88
CA THR A 150 0.93 28.85 -9.10
C THR A 150 1.03 28.34 -7.67
N GLN A 151 -0.10 27.96 -7.05
CA GLN A 151 -0.15 27.37 -5.72
C GLN A 151 0.63 26.04 -5.61
N SER A 152 0.74 25.29 -6.71
CA SER A 152 1.44 24.00 -6.77
C SER A 152 2.94 24.12 -6.51
N GLN A 153 3.55 25.29 -6.78
CA GLN A 153 4.97 25.56 -6.54
C GLN A 153 5.34 25.48 -5.05
N SER A 154 4.39 25.79 -4.16
CA SER A 154 4.59 25.70 -2.71
C SER A 154 4.51 24.25 -2.18
N VAL A 155 3.81 23.38 -2.92
CA VAL A 155 3.49 22.00 -2.52
C VAL A 155 4.53 21.03 -3.07
N PHE A 156 4.77 21.05 -4.39
CA PHE A 156 5.62 20.09 -5.07
C PHE A 156 7.06 20.59 -5.16
N LYS A 157 8.01 19.69 -4.88
CA LYS A 157 9.44 19.97 -4.86
C LYS A 157 10.12 19.39 -6.10
N SER A 158 11.16 20.06 -6.54
CA SER A 158 12.04 19.52 -7.58
C SER A 158 12.85 18.37 -7.00
N TRP A 159 12.97 17.29 -7.76
CA TRP A 159 13.73 16.10 -7.39
C TRP A 159 14.26 15.43 -8.65
N ARG A 160 15.37 14.68 -8.54
CA ARG A 160 15.96 13.96 -9.68
C ARG A 160 16.54 12.62 -9.26
N GLY A 161 16.27 11.60 -10.06
CA GLY A 161 16.75 10.26 -9.79
C GLY A 161 15.96 9.68 -8.64
N VAL A 162 16.45 9.80 -7.42
CA VAL A 162 15.77 9.26 -6.23
C VAL A 162 15.18 10.43 -5.45
N SER A 163 13.89 10.37 -5.12
CA SER A 163 13.26 11.37 -4.25
C SER A 163 13.92 11.31 -2.88
N GLN A 164 14.16 12.49 -2.28
CA GLN A 164 14.64 12.63 -0.89
C GLN A 164 13.50 13.04 0.05
N PHE A 165 12.29 13.22 -0.50
CA PHE A 165 11.13 13.73 0.22
C PHE A 165 10.23 12.59 0.70
N LYS A 166 9.63 12.81 1.87
CA LYS A 166 8.84 11.82 2.61
C LYS A 166 7.42 11.62 2.08
N ASN A 167 6.89 12.55 1.30
CA ASN A 167 5.54 12.46 0.78
C ASN A 167 5.55 12.58 -0.74
N GLY A 168 4.51 12.04 -1.34
CA GLY A 168 4.41 11.96 -2.79
C GLY A 168 3.00 12.08 -3.30
N SER A 169 2.88 12.54 -4.54
CA SER A 169 1.65 12.52 -5.31
C SER A 169 1.91 11.98 -6.70
N ILE A 170 1.11 11.00 -7.13
CA ILE A 170 1.17 10.41 -8.46
C ILE A 170 -0.02 10.95 -9.25
N PHE A 171 0.27 11.64 -10.35
CA PHE A 171 -0.72 12.14 -11.28
C PHE A 171 -0.87 11.14 -12.43
N ILE A 172 -2.10 10.64 -12.60
CA ILE A 172 -2.47 9.78 -13.72
C ILE A 172 -3.26 10.63 -14.70
N LEU A 173 -2.67 10.87 -15.86
CA LEU A 173 -3.23 11.74 -16.88
C LEU A 173 -3.87 10.92 -18.00
N THR A 174 -4.90 11.49 -18.61
CA THR A 174 -5.58 10.92 -19.77
C THR A 174 -5.96 12.03 -20.75
N SER A 175 -6.32 11.65 -21.98
CA SER A 175 -6.83 12.60 -22.96
C SER A 175 -8.13 13.24 -22.45
N SER A 176 -8.21 14.56 -22.49
CA SER A 176 -9.40 15.29 -22.02
C SER A 176 -10.55 15.28 -23.03
N GLY A 177 -10.27 15.01 -24.31
CA GLY A 177 -11.22 15.22 -25.41
C GLY A 177 -11.46 16.69 -25.77
N PHE A 178 -10.88 17.65 -25.02
CA PHE A 178 -11.00 19.08 -25.26
C PHE A 178 -9.66 19.69 -25.67
N SER A 179 -9.69 20.64 -26.60
CA SER A 179 -8.48 21.38 -26.98
C SER A 179 -7.98 22.23 -25.80
N GLY A 180 -6.68 22.22 -25.56
CA GLY A 180 -6.05 23.05 -24.52
C GLY A 180 -6.16 22.51 -23.08
N PHE A 181 -6.53 21.25 -22.87
CA PHE A 181 -6.58 20.65 -21.52
C PHE A 181 -6.05 19.22 -21.50
N ILE A 182 -5.38 18.86 -20.41
CA ILE A 182 -5.13 17.46 -20.02
C ILE A 182 -6.11 17.08 -18.91
N ALA A 183 -6.74 15.91 -19.02
CA ALA A 183 -7.59 15.41 -17.96
C ALA A 183 -6.76 14.64 -16.94
N VAL A 184 -7.06 14.85 -15.67
CA VAL A 184 -6.49 14.10 -14.55
C VAL A 184 -7.50 13.02 -14.18
N ARG A 185 -7.18 11.77 -14.53
CA ARG A 185 -8.04 10.62 -14.22
C ARG A 185 -8.08 10.36 -12.72
N ALA A 186 -6.89 10.33 -12.11
CA ALA A 186 -6.72 10.12 -10.69
C ALA A 186 -5.43 10.76 -10.16
N VAL A 187 -5.45 11.11 -8.88
CA VAL A 187 -4.28 11.52 -8.11
C VAL A 187 -4.13 10.57 -6.93
N TYR A 188 -2.96 9.95 -6.79
CA TYR A 188 -2.64 9.10 -5.64
C TYR A 188 -1.71 9.86 -4.69
N ASP A 189 -2.17 10.13 -3.48
CA ASP A 189 -1.36 10.76 -2.44
C ASP A 189 -0.81 9.71 -1.48
N ILE A 190 0.52 9.64 -1.38
CA ILE A 190 1.27 8.81 -0.44
C ILE A 190 1.78 9.73 0.66
N ASP A 191 1.34 9.51 1.89
CA ASP A 191 1.64 10.35 3.04
C ASP A 191 2.24 9.55 4.19
N PHE A 192 3.35 10.05 4.72
CA PHE A 192 3.97 9.66 5.97
C PHE A 192 3.92 10.85 6.93
N HIS A 193 3.32 10.63 8.08
CA HIS A 193 3.16 11.64 9.11
C HIS A 193 3.67 11.08 10.44
N ARG A 194 4.70 11.71 11.00
CA ARG A 194 5.18 11.38 12.34
C ARG A 194 4.19 11.92 13.36
N THR A 195 3.82 11.08 14.32
CA THR A 195 2.84 11.41 15.34
C THR A 195 3.50 11.33 16.71
N THR A 196 3.04 12.14 17.65
CA THR A 196 3.51 12.13 19.05
C THR A 196 2.46 11.58 20.01
N SER A 197 1.23 11.35 19.54
CA SER A 197 0.13 10.79 20.33
C SER A 197 -0.74 9.85 19.47
N PRO A 198 -0.54 8.53 19.55
CA PRO A 198 0.65 7.85 20.10
C PRO A 198 1.92 8.23 19.33
N GLU A 199 3.09 8.04 19.94
CA GLU A 199 4.35 8.18 19.23
C GLU A 199 4.50 7.08 18.16
N GLY A 200 4.83 7.46 16.93
CA GLY A 200 5.03 6.55 15.80
C GLY A 200 4.89 7.24 14.45
N THR A 201 4.64 6.45 13.40
CA THR A 201 4.46 6.95 12.04
C THR A 201 3.11 6.50 11.47
N TYR A 202 2.26 7.46 11.15
CA TYR A 202 1.05 7.25 10.38
C TYR A 202 1.36 7.28 8.89
N ALA A 203 1.01 6.22 8.18
CA ALA A 203 1.16 6.15 6.74
C ALA A 203 -0.20 5.93 6.06
N SER A 204 -0.40 6.57 4.90
CA SER A 204 -1.63 6.41 4.14
C SER A 204 -1.39 6.56 2.65
N VAL A 205 -2.14 5.78 1.86
CA VAL A 205 -2.25 5.96 0.40
C VAL A 205 -3.70 6.22 0.07
N LYS A 206 -3.93 7.30 -0.66
CA LYS A 206 -5.27 7.80 -0.97
C LYS A 206 -5.40 8.03 -2.47
N ARG A 207 -6.48 7.55 -3.07
CA ARG A 207 -6.85 7.83 -4.45
C ARG A 207 -7.94 8.89 -4.49
N TYR A 208 -7.66 9.94 -5.23
CA TYR A 208 -8.62 10.98 -5.57
C TYR A 208 -8.97 10.88 -7.05
N SER A 209 -10.25 10.86 -7.36
CA SER A 209 -10.74 10.94 -8.74
C SER A 209 -11.85 11.99 -8.77
N TRP A 210 -11.86 12.84 -9.80
CA TRP A 210 -12.77 14.00 -9.86
C TRP A 210 -12.70 14.90 -8.60
N ASN A 211 -11.50 15.06 -8.04
CA ASN A 211 -11.25 15.78 -6.78
C ASN A 211 -12.02 15.22 -5.55
N GLN A 212 -12.46 13.97 -5.60
CA GLN A 212 -13.10 13.29 -4.48
C GLN A 212 -12.25 12.09 -4.03
N LEU A 213 -12.17 11.87 -2.71
CA LEU A 213 -11.53 10.68 -2.15
C LEU A 213 -12.41 9.46 -2.46
N THR A 214 -11.92 8.54 -3.29
CA THR A 214 -12.70 7.35 -3.69
C THR A 214 -12.28 6.11 -2.91
N ASP A 215 -10.97 5.95 -2.70
CA ASP A 215 -10.39 4.76 -2.07
C ASP A 215 -9.15 5.16 -1.30
N TYR A 216 -8.91 4.50 -0.18
CA TYR A 216 -7.68 4.66 0.57
C TYR A 216 -7.44 3.46 1.48
N TYR A 217 -6.20 3.36 1.93
CA TYR A 217 -5.88 2.62 3.14
C TYR A 217 -4.93 3.45 3.99
N ASP A 218 -4.96 3.18 5.28
CA ASP A 218 -4.05 3.75 6.26
C ASP A 218 -3.59 2.69 7.24
N VAL A 219 -2.40 2.93 7.79
CA VAL A 219 -1.76 2.06 8.75
C VAL A 219 -0.90 2.90 9.69
N PHE A 220 -0.87 2.51 10.94
CA PHE A 220 -0.03 3.12 11.96
C PHE A 220 1.11 2.18 12.33
N TYR A 221 2.33 2.71 12.27
CA TYR A 221 3.53 2.01 12.69
C TYR A 221 3.93 2.53 14.08
N PRO A 222 3.94 1.66 15.12
CA PRO A 222 4.25 2.06 16.50
C PRO A 222 5.69 2.56 16.71
N GLU A 223 6.60 2.26 15.80
CA GLU A 223 7.96 2.77 15.83
C GLU A 223 8.08 4.09 15.07
N VAL A 224 8.88 5.01 15.61
CA VAL A 224 9.25 6.22 14.87
C VAL A 224 10.20 5.82 13.76
N ILE A 225 9.63 5.79 12.58
CA ILE A 225 10.39 5.62 11.36
C ILE A 225 11.24 6.88 11.14
N LEU A 226 12.56 6.73 11.28
CA LEU A 226 13.52 7.82 11.02
C LEU A 226 13.47 8.25 9.55
N GLU A 227 13.70 9.55 9.34
CA GLU A 227 13.51 10.24 8.04
C GLU A 227 14.33 9.63 6.91
N GLU A 228 15.50 9.09 7.24
CA GLU A 228 16.39 8.44 6.29
C GLU A 228 15.86 7.07 5.85
N SER A 229 15.01 6.41 6.64
CA SER A 229 14.58 5.02 6.41
C SER A 229 13.55 4.88 5.28
N PHE A 230 12.91 5.98 4.86
CA PHE A 230 11.90 5.99 3.78
C PHE A 230 12.11 7.13 2.80
N ALA A 231 13.33 7.64 2.70
CA ALA A 231 13.62 8.86 1.95
C ALA A 231 13.12 8.81 0.50
N SER A 232 12.87 7.62 -0.05
CA SER A 232 12.66 7.43 -1.47
C SER A 232 11.36 6.69 -1.79
N ILE A 233 10.25 7.43 -1.80
CA ILE A 233 8.95 6.93 -2.31
C ILE A 233 9.00 6.69 -3.81
N PHE A 234 9.76 7.53 -4.53
CA PHE A 234 9.90 7.48 -5.97
C PHE A 234 11.37 7.44 -6.38
N SER A 235 11.67 6.61 -7.37
CA SER A 235 12.91 6.71 -8.16
C SER A 235 12.53 6.82 -9.63
N PHE A 236 13.02 7.84 -10.31
CA PHE A 236 12.78 8.12 -11.73
C PHE A 236 14.03 7.81 -12.54
N TYR A 237 13.85 6.99 -13.57
CA TYR A 237 14.90 6.63 -14.52
C TYR A 237 14.62 7.31 -15.85
N GLU A 238 15.53 8.20 -16.25
CA GLU A 238 15.41 9.01 -17.47
C GLU A 238 15.76 8.19 -18.71
N LYS A 239 15.21 8.55 -19.86
CA LYS A 239 15.56 7.92 -21.13
C LYS A 239 16.99 8.30 -21.52
N ARG A 240 17.83 7.30 -21.83
CA ARG A 240 19.24 7.50 -22.21
C ARG A 240 19.47 8.53 -23.32
N THR A 241 18.57 8.61 -24.30
CA THR A 241 18.73 9.44 -25.51
C THR A 241 18.19 10.87 -25.39
N ARG A 242 17.38 11.18 -24.37
CA ARG A 242 16.78 12.52 -24.19
C ARG A 242 16.95 12.93 -22.72
N ARG A 243 18.08 13.57 -22.45
CA ARG A 243 18.53 13.95 -21.11
C ARG A 243 18.13 15.38 -20.80
N ILE A 244 17.67 15.62 -19.57
CA ILE A 244 17.35 16.97 -19.09
C ILE A 244 18.58 17.63 -18.47
N LEU A 245 19.51 16.84 -17.92
CA LEU A 245 20.73 17.32 -17.27
C LEU A 245 21.97 16.52 -17.71
N LYS A 246 23.13 17.20 -17.73
CA LYS A 246 24.44 16.62 -18.11
C LYS A 246 25.00 15.87 -16.89
N GLU A 247 25.41 14.61 -17.07
CA GLU A 247 25.84 13.73 -15.96
C GLU A 247 27.19 14.14 -15.34
N GLU A 248 27.31 13.95 -14.03
CA GLU A 248 28.58 13.71 -13.33
C GLU A 248 28.87 12.19 -13.23
N GLU A 249 30.11 11.79 -12.94
CA GLU A 249 30.63 10.43 -13.15
C GLU A 249 29.85 9.29 -12.44
N PHE A 250 29.11 9.63 -11.38
CA PHE A 250 28.34 8.73 -10.51
C PHE A 250 26.85 8.58 -10.88
N GLU A 251 26.34 9.28 -11.91
CA GLU A 251 24.90 9.28 -12.25
C GLU A 251 24.50 8.22 -13.28
N LYS A 252 25.45 7.39 -13.73
CA LYS A 252 25.30 6.44 -14.85
C LYS A 252 24.20 5.37 -14.66
N PHE A 253 23.68 5.20 -13.45
CA PHE A 253 22.69 4.17 -13.12
C PHE A 253 21.24 4.69 -13.12
N LYS A 254 21.01 6.00 -13.25
CA LYS A 254 19.67 6.62 -13.36
C LYS A 254 19.10 6.59 -14.78
N MET A 255 19.52 5.61 -15.59
CA MET A 255 19.24 5.54 -17.02
C MET A 255 18.39 4.34 -17.39
N ALA A 256 17.23 4.60 -17.97
CA ALA A 256 16.47 3.61 -18.71
C ALA A 256 16.99 3.51 -20.15
N ARG A 257 17.17 2.26 -20.63
CA ARG A 257 17.70 1.99 -21.96
C ARG A 257 16.75 2.44 -23.08
N GLU A 258 15.44 2.31 -22.88
CA GLU A 258 14.45 2.49 -23.96
C GLU A 258 13.32 3.45 -23.57
N MET A 259 12.63 3.21 -22.45
CA MET A 259 11.52 4.05 -21.98
C MET A 259 11.72 4.51 -20.53
N PRO A 260 11.42 5.78 -20.20
CA PRO A 260 11.51 6.27 -18.84
C PRO A 260 10.46 5.61 -17.95
N PHE A 261 10.83 5.30 -16.72
CA PHE A 261 9.95 4.63 -15.74
C PHE A 261 10.25 5.09 -14.32
N TYR A 262 9.32 4.76 -13.43
CA TYR A 262 9.39 4.98 -11.99
C TYR A 262 9.48 3.65 -11.26
N PHE A 263 10.31 3.61 -10.22
CA PHE A 263 10.05 2.75 -9.09
C PHE A 263 9.23 3.51 -8.06
N ILE A 264 8.13 2.91 -7.63
CA ILE A 264 7.21 3.49 -6.67
C ILE A 264 7.06 2.50 -5.53
N TRP A 265 7.11 3.00 -4.30
CA TRP A 265 6.89 2.20 -3.13
C TRP A 265 5.73 2.77 -2.29
N TRP A 266 4.86 1.90 -1.80
CA TRP A 266 3.77 2.27 -0.88
C TRP A 266 3.94 1.59 0.49
N PRO A 267 3.45 2.21 1.58
CA PRO A 267 3.49 1.63 2.92
C PRO A 267 2.77 0.27 2.96
N ASP A 268 3.50 -0.76 3.38
CA ASP A 268 2.99 -2.13 3.47
C ASP A 268 2.29 -2.37 4.81
N PRO A 269 0.96 -2.64 4.84
CA PRO A 269 0.25 -2.84 6.09
C PRO A 269 0.66 -4.12 6.83
N THR A 270 1.25 -5.10 6.13
CA THR A 270 1.67 -6.38 6.72
C THR A 270 3.06 -6.32 7.34
N PHE A 271 3.78 -5.22 7.11
CA PHE A 271 5.14 -5.07 7.57
C PHE A 271 5.17 -4.58 9.03
N GLU A 272 5.95 -5.26 9.86
CA GLU A 272 6.23 -4.85 11.23
C GLU A 272 7.61 -4.19 11.25
N PHE A 273 7.66 -2.88 11.47
CA PHE A 273 8.92 -2.21 11.80
C PHE A 273 9.25 -2.59 13.23
N GLY A 274 10.19 -3.52 13.39
CA GLY A 274 10.90 -3.69 14.65
C GLY A 274 12.16 -2.83 14.67
N ASN A 275 12.83 -2.78 15.84
CA ASN A 275 14.19 -2.24 16.07
C ASN A 275 15.25 -2.60 15.01
N ARG A 276 14.96 -3.54 14.12
CA ARG A 276 15.63 -3.66 12.83
C ARG A 276 14.98 -2.65 11.88
N SER A 277 15.53 -1.43 11.88
CA SER A 277 15.42 -0.60 10.69
C SER A 277 15.63 -1.51 9.49
N LEU A 278 14.69 -1.52 8.55
CA LEU A 278 14.83 -2.23 7.26
C LEU A 278 16.19 -1.94 6.57
N LEU A 279 16.92 -0.95 7.09
CA LEU A 279 18.09 -0.30 6.56
C LEU A 279 19.21 -0.10 7.60
N SER A 280 19.12 -0.60 8.85
CA SER A 280 20.30 -0.58 9.75
C SER A 280 21.24 -1.72 9.37
N HIS A 281 22.25 -1.41 8.56
CA HIS A 281 23.48 -2.16 8.66
C HIS A 281 24.24 -1.63 9.87
N SER A 282 24.41 -2.48 10.89
CA SER A 282 25.53 -2.35 11.81
C SER A 282 26.81 -2.48 10.98
N GLY A 283 27.45 -1.36 10.72
CA GLY A 283 28.70 -1.29 9.98
C GLY A 283 28.96 0.17 9.69
N GLY A 284 29.78 0.81 10.54
CA GLY A 284 30.12 2.21 10.40
C GLY A 284 30.62 2.51 8.99
N ILE A 285 29.86 3.32 8.26
CA ILE A 285 30.35 3.96 7.05
C ILE A 285 30.06 5.45 7.25
N SER A 286 31.17 6.16 7.42
CA SER A 286 31.30 7.59 7.47
C SER A 286 30.40 8.31 6.46
N SER A 287 29.76 9.37 6.94
CA SER A 287 29.22 10.48 6.15
C SER A 287 30.09 10.76 4.93
N GLY A 288 29.63 10.41 3.72
CA GLY A 288 30.44 10.71 2.53
C GLY A 288 30.05 10.10 1.18
N SER A 289 28.91 9.40 1.02
CA SER A 289 28.50 8.92 -0.31
C SER A 289 26.98 8.80 -0.40
N SER A 290 26.35 9.80 -1.02
CA SER A 290 24.91 10.05 -0.98
C SER A 290 24.12 9.45 -2.15
N ASN A 291 24.66 8.47 -2.89
CA ASN A 291 23.93 7.91 -4.06
C ASN A 291 24.06 6.38 -4.21
N ALA A 292 25.12 5.73 -3.70
CA ALA A 292 25.31 4.28 -3.89
C ALA A 292 24.43 3.40 -2.97
N ASN A 293 23.92 3.98 -1.89
CA ASN A 293 23.20 3.22 -0.87
C ASN A 293 21.69 3.11 -1.14
N ASP A 294 21.08 4.02 -1.90
CA ASP A 294 19.62 4.03 -2.07
C ASP A 294 19.10 2.93 -3.01
N GLU A 295 19.92 2.46 -3.97
CA GLU A 295 19.55 1.35 -4.85
C GLU A 295 19.53 -0.01 -4.14
N LEU A 296 20.50 -0.26 -3.25
CA LEU A 296 20.52 -1.43 -2.36
C LEU A 296 19.32 -1.45 -1.41
N ARG A 297 18.80 -0.27 -1.06
CA ARG A 297 17.62 -0.09 -0.22
C ARG A 297 16.35 -0.45 -1.00
N TYR A 298 16.23 -0.01 -2.25
CA TYR A 298 15.13 -0.40 -3.13
C TYR A 298 15.10 -1.89 -3.45
N GLY A 299 16.25 -2.51 -3.72
CA GLY A 299 16.34 -3.95 -3.94
C GLY A 299 15.82 -4.74 -2.74
N LYS A 300 16.24 -4.40 -1.51
CA LYS A 300 15.75 -5.04 -0.28
C LYS A 300 14.25 -4.80 -0.04
N LEU A 301 13.75 -3.59 -0.34
CA LEU A 301 12.33 -3.28 -0.25
C LEU A 301 11.50 -4.10 -1.25
N ALA A 302 11.97 -4.25 -2.49
CA ALA A 302 11.33 -5.07 -3.51
C ALA A 302 11.26 -6.56 -3.10
N TYR A 303 12.23 -7.07 -2.34
CA TYR A 303 12.19 -8.44 -1.82
C TYR A 303 11.35 -8.60 -0.54
N SER A 304 11.06 -7.53 0.18
CA SER A 304 10.40 -7.59 1.50
C SER A 304 8.97 -7.05 1.52
N SER A 305 8.56 -6.33 0.47
CA SER A 305 7.22 -5.77 0.36
C SER A 305 6.57 -6.08 -0.98
N ASN A 306 5.27 -6.38 -0.94
CA ASN A 306 4.45 -6.62 -2.12
C ASN A 306 3.92 -5.31 -2.76
N TYR A 307 4.24 -4.15 -2.18
CA TYR A 307 3.77 -2.83 -2.62
C TYR A 307 4.89 -1.98 -3.24
N PHE A 308 5.78 -2.65 -3.97
CA PHE A 308 6.77 -2.05 -4.86
C PHE A 308 6.30 -2.20 -6.31
N PHE A 309 6.36 -1.10 -7.07
CA PHE A 309 5.82 -1.01 -8.43
C PHE A 309 6.86 -0.45 -9.39
N THR A 310 6.83 -0.97 -10.62
CA THR A 310 7.52 -0.37 -11.77
C THR A 310 6.48 0.22 -12.70
N VAL A 311 6.49 1.53 -12.90
CA VAL A 311 5.46 2.25 -13.65
C VAL A 311 6.10 3.04 -14.79
N PRO A 312 5.71 2.83 -16.06
CA PRO A 312 6.22 3.64 -17.17
C PRO A 312 5.74 5.09 -17.07
N LEU A 313 6.56 6.05 -17.52
CA LEU A 313 6.14 7.45 -17.61
C LEU A 313 5.13 7.67 -18.75
N SER A 314 5.34 6.97 -19.88
CA SER A 314 4.52 6.98 -21.10
C SER A 314 4.90 5.77 -21.98
N PRO A 315 4.00 5.22 -22.82
CA PRO A 315 2.55 5.33 -22.84
C PRO A 315 1.87 4.01 -22.41
N SER A 316 0.63 4.07 -21.93
CA SER A 316 -0.38 3.06 -22.28
C SER A 316 -1.35 3.69 -23.27
N LEU A 317 -0.82 3.97 -24.46
CA LEU A 317 -1.57 4.27 -25.68
C LEU A 317 -1.29 3.10 -26.64
#